data_AF-A0A530GX51-F1
#
_entry.id   AF-A0A530GX51-F1
#
_cell.length_a   1.000
_cell.length_b   1.000
_cell.length_c   1.000
_cell.angle_alpha   90.00
_cell.angle_beta   90.00
_cell.angle_gamma   90.00
#
_symmetry.space_group_name_H-M   'P 1'
#
loop_
_entity.id
_entity.type
_entity.pdbx_description
1 polymer ?
#
loop_
_entity_poly.entity_id
_entity_poly.type
_entity_poly.pdbx_seq_one_letter_code
_entity_poly.pdbx_strand_id
1 'polypeptide(L)' 'MVALAQDPTEHVNREALKYVNRVSDFLFVAARAVNDNGKADVLWVPGKNR' A
#
# COMPACT_ATOMS: atom_id res chain seq x y z
N MET A 1 12.37 -0.96 -2.98
CA MET A 1 12.20 -1.12 -4.44
C MET A 1 12.32 0.18 -5.21
N VAL A 2 11.60 1.26 -4.85
CA VAL A 2 11.75 2.57 -5.54
C VAL A 2 13.17 3.13 -5.40
N ALA A 3 13.72 3.21 -4.18
CA ALA A 3 15.09 3.69 -3.97
C ALA A 3 16.14 2.85 -4.72
N LEU A 4 15.98 1.51 -4.71
CA LEU A 4 16.84 0.60 -5.49
C LEU A 4 16.72 0.84 -7.00
N ALA A 5 15.51 1.10 -7.51
CA ALA A 5 15.29 1.37 -8.94
C ALA A 5 15.86 2.73 -9.40
N GLN A 6 16.25 3.60 -8.47
CA GLN A 6 16.90 4.88 -8.76
C GLN A 6 18.43 4.78 -8.76
N ASP A 7 18.99 3.69 -8.22
CA ASP A 7 20.43 3.44 -8.25
C ASP A 7 20.83 2.95 -9.66
N PRO A 8 21.69 3.68 -10.40
CA PRO A 8 22.14 3.26 -11.73
C PRO A 8 22.91 1.94 -11.75
N THR A 9 23.43 1.49 -10.60
CA THR A 9 24.19 0.25 -10.44
C THR A 9 23.31 -0.97 -10.16
N GLU A 10 22.02 -0.75 -9.85
CA GLU A 10 21.08 -1.80 -9.50
C GLU A 10 20.04 -2.01 -10.61
N HIS A 11 19.71 -3.27 -10.89
CA HIS A 11 18.65 -3.60 -11.85
C HIS A 11 17.37 -4.02 -11.14
N VAL A 12 16.36 -3.15 -11.16
CA VAL A 12 15.01 -3.47 -10.67
C VAL A 12 14.06 -3.71 -11.83
N ASN A 13 13.39 -4.87 -11.83
CA ASN A 13 12.35 -5.19 -12.80
C ASN A 13 11.16 -4.21 -12.67
N ARG A 14 10.87 -3.48 -13.77
CA ARG A 14 9.78 -2.48 -13.82
C ARG A 14 8.40 -3.08 -13.58
N GLU A 15 8.17 -4.31 -14.01
CA GLU A 15 6.88 -4.99 -13.80
C GLU A 15 6.68 -5.40 -12.34
N ALA A 16 7.76 -5.78 -11.64
CA ALA A 16 7.70 -6.06 -10.20
C ALA A 16 7.36 -4.79 -9.39
N LEU A 17 7.90 -3.64 -9.79
CA LEU A 17 7.61 -2.35 -9.16
C LEU A 17 6.12 -1.95 -9.34
N LYS A 18 5.57 -2.13 -10.55
CA LYS A 18 4.13 -1.93 -10.82
C LYS A 18 3.27 -2.93 -10.04
N TYR A 19 3.68 -4.20 -10.00
CA TYR A 19 2.96 -5.25 -9.31
C TYR A 19 2.82 -4.96 -7.82
N VAL A 20 3.91 -4.62 -7.12
CA VAL A 20 3.83 -4.33 -5.68
C VAL A 20 2.95 -3.11 -5.39
N ASN A 21 2.97 -2.11 -6.28
CA ASN A 21 2.10 -0.94 -6.17
C ASN A 21 0.61 -1.31 -6.35
N ARG A 22 0.29 -2.29 -7.20
CA ARG A 22 -1.08 -2.81 -7.27
C ARG A 22 -1.45 -3.70 -6.09
N VAL A 23 -0.49 -4.48 -5.60
CA VAL A 23 -0.69 -5.34 -4.43
C VAL A 23 -1.01 -4.51 -3.19
N SER A 24 -0.41 -3.33 -3.00
CA SER A 24 -0.77 -2.48 -1.85
C SER A 24 -2.25 -2.11 -1.84
N ASP A 25 -2.81 -1.76 -3.00
CA ASP A 25 -4.22 -1.41 -3.12
C ASP A 25 -5.12 -2.63 -2.96
N PHE A 26 -4.71 -3.78 -3.51
CA PHE A 26 -5.41 -5.04 -3.28
C PHE A 26 -5.46 -5.40 -1.80
N LEU A 27 -4.33 -5.28 -1.07
CA LEU A 27 -4.26 -5.56 0.36
C LEU A 27 -5.11 -4.58 1.17
N PHE A 28 -5.18 -3.30 0.76
CA PHE A 28 -6.09 -2.33 1.37
C PHE A 28 -7.56 -2.74 1.20
N VAL A 29 -7.97 -3.12 -0.01
CA VAL A 29 -9.34 -3.60 -0.28
C VAL A 29 -9.64 -4.90 0.48
N ALA A 30 -8.71 -5.86 0.46
CA ALA A 30 -8.85 -7.13 1.15
C ALA A 30 -8.99 -6.94 2.67
N ALA A 31 -8.20 -6.05 3.27
CA ALA A 31 -8.28 -5.72 4.68
C ALA A 31 -9.68 -5.19 5.06
N ARG A 32 -10.26 -4.30 4.24
CA ARG A 32 -11.63 -3.81 4.46
C ARG A 32 -12.67 -4.92 4.28
N ALA A 33 -12.52 -5.76 3.27
CA ALA A 33 -13.42 -6.89 3.03
C ALA A 33 -13.50 -7.82 4.26
N VAL A 34 -12.35 -8.17 4.86
CA VAL A 34 -12.31 -9.02 6.07
C VAL A 34 -12.76 -8.28 7.34
N ASN A 35 -12.79 -6.95 7.34
CA ASN A 35 -13.22 -6.12 8.47
C ASN A 35 -14.70 -5.71 8.37
N ASP A 36 -15.59 -6.69 8.21
CA ASP A 36 -17.03 -6.52 7.97
C ASP A 36 -17.31 -5.57 6.79
N ASN A 37 -16.65 -5.81 5.65
CA ASN A 37 -16.71 -4.95 4.46
C ASN A 37 -16.48 -3.46 4.77
N GLY A 38 -15.62 -3.18 5.75
CA GLY A 38 -15.22 -1.84 6.19
C GLY A 38 -16.16 -1.17 7.19
N LYS A 39 -17.21 -1.84 7.67
CA LYS A 39 -18.10 -1.29 8.71
C LYS A 39 -17.42 -1.15 10.06
N ALA A 40 -16.43 -2.00 10.32
CA ALA A 40 -15.64 -1.98 11.55
C ALA A 40 -14.31 -1.21 11.40
N ASP A 41 -14.13 -0.42 10.34
CA ASP A 41 -12.91 0.34 10.12
C ASP A 41 -12.75 1.46 11.16
N VAL A 42 -11.57 1.57 11.75
CA VAL A 42 -11.23 2.69 12.64
C VAL A 42 -10.94 3.92 11.78
N LEU A 43 -11.89 4.86 11.74
CA LEU A 43 -11.75 6.08 10.97
C LEU A 43 -10.76 7.05 11.62
N TRP A 44 -9.98 7.70 10.78
CA TRP A 44 -9.10 8.78 11.21
C TRP A 44 -9.94 9.95 11.76
N VAL A 45 -9.54 10.45 12.93
CA VAL A 45 -10.10 11.66 13.53
C VAL A 45 -9.07 12.78 13.40
N PRO A 46 -9.35 13.83 12.60
CA PRO A 46 -8.43 14.96 12.46
C PRO A 46 -8.14 15.61 13.82
N GLY A 47 -6.86 15.81 14.15
CA GLY A 47 -6.46 16.55 15.35
C GLY A 47 -6.72 15.83 16.69
N LYS A 48 -6.97 14.52 16.70
CA LYS A 48 -7.32 13.77 17.93
C LYS A 48 -6.37 13.96 19.11
N ASN A 49 -5.07 14.21 18.85
CA ASN A 49 -4.04 14.38 19.88
C ASN A 49 -3.26 15.70 19.70
N ARG A 50 -3.89 16.76 19.18
CA ARG A 50 -3.27 18.08 19.02
C ARG A 50 -3.69 19.04 20.13
#